data_AF-A0A969FBR0-F1
#
_entry.id   AF-A0A969FBR0-F1
#
_cell.length_a   1.000
_cell.length_b   1.000
_cell.length_c   1.000
_cell.angle_alpha   90.00
_cell.angle_beta   90.00
_cell.angle_gamma   90.00
#
_symmetry.space_group_name_H-M   'P 1'
#
loop_
_entity.id
_entity.type
_entity.pdbx_description
1 polymer ?
#
loop_
_entity_poly.entity_id
_entity_poly.type
_entity_poly.pdbx_seq_one_letter_code
_entity_poly.pdbx_strand_id
1 'polypeptide(L)'
;MFDDLLLLPEQTFMERLAPLLEDEVYLATWYLVLDGSKVGTNNVNSLVSRANQVERITNTLLPETTNLLTPAEPMQSYQTAVGQLTILLTAYNIPIIFLILAFIALIVNLAVDQRRNEIAVMRSRGATPWQVVGFAVLEGVLLGLVAWALGTLLGLGFTQLMGRARSFMDFSADTGLRVAINDAGLRAGAIAIALALLAQVLPTISASRDTIITYKQAQARSAGKPWYQRVWLDLLLLIPTVYGFTCCNNKAHSLPLVKSR
;
A
#
# COMPACT_ATOMS: atom_id res chain seq x y z
N MET A 1 8.08 -15.47 -46.52
CA MET A 1 7.26 -14.48 -45.76
C MET A 1 8.03 -13.17 -45.48
N PHE A 2 9.21 -12.97 -46.09
CA PHE A 2 9.95 -11.70 -46.05
C PHE A 2 10.28 -11.20 -47.46
N ASP A 3 9.72 -11.82 -48.49
CA ASP A 3 10.08 -11.58 -49.89
C ASP A 3 9.56 -10.23 -50.42
N ASP A 4 8.65 -9.58 -49.69
CA ASP A 4 8.09 -8.25 -49.99
C ASP A 4 8.50 -7.16 -48.96
N LEU A 5 9.49 -7.41 -48.08
CA LEU A 5 9.92 -6.46 -47.05
C LEU A 5 11.23 -5.75 -47.43
N LEU A 6 11.14 -4.48 -47.83
CA LEU A 6 12.30 -3.63 -48.07
C LEU A 6 12.55 -2.70 -46.89
N LEU A 7 13.63 -2.93 -46.13
CA LEU A 7 14.03 -2.07 -45.02
C LEU A 7 14.89 -0.91 -45.53
N LEU A 8 14.39 0.32 -45.39
CA LEU A 8 15.08 1.53 -45.85
C LEU A 8 15.34 2.49 -44.68
N PRO A 9 16.52 3.13 -44.61
CA PRO A 9 16.75 4.24 -43.70
C PRO A 9 15.81 5.43 -44.01
N GLU A 10 15.32 6.09 -42.95
CA GLU A 10 14.36 7.20 -43.04
C GLU A 10 14.81 8.32 -43.98
N GLN A 11 16.09 8.72 -43.89
CA GLN A 11 16.67 9.76 -44.76
C GLN A 11 16.59 9.38 -46.24
N THR A 12 16.88 8.12 -46.57
CA THR A 12 16.83 7.63 -47.95
C THR A 12 15.40 7.61 -48.49
N PHE A 13 14.42 7.27 -47.65
CA PHE A 13 13.02 7.31 -48.04
C PHE A 13 12.56 8.75 -48.32
N MET A 14 12.83 9.67 -47.39
CA MET A 14 12.35 11.06 -47.49
C MET A 14 13.02 11.86 -48.61
N GLU A 15 14.32 11.67 -48.84
CA GLU A 15 15.05 12.49 -49.82
C GLU A 15 14.94 11.95 -51.25
N ARG A 16 14.77 10.63 -51.42
CA ARG A 16 14.86 9.99 -52.75
C ARG A 16 13.60 9.31 -53.23
N LEU A 17 12.82 8.69 -52.35
CA LEU A 17 11.63 7.93 -52.74
C LEU A 17 10.36 8.76 -52.62
N ALA A 18 10.18 9.50 -51.53
CA ALA A 18 9.02 10.35 -51.29
C ALA A 18 8.72 11.36 -52.42
N PRO A 19 9.73 12.00 -53.07
CA PRO A 19 9.46 12.94 -54.17
C PRO A 19 9.09 12.26 -55.50
N LEU A 20 9.38 10.96 -55.64
CA LEU A 20 9.13 10.17 -56.85
C LEU A 20 7.81 9.40 -56.80
N LEU A 21 7.16 9.37 -55.63
CA LEU A 21 5.85 8.74 -55.44
C LEU A 21 4.77 9.74 -55.88
N GLU A 22 4.21 9.55 -57.08
CA GLU A 22 3.09 10.33 -57.60
C GLU A 22 1.73 9.87 -57.02
N ASP A 23 1.65 8.62 -56.53
CA ASP A 23 0.44 8.04 -55.95
C ASP A 23 0.27 8.35 -54.46
N GLU A 24 -0.97 8.47 -54.00
CA GLU A 24 -1.31 8.70 -52.59
C GLU A 24 -0.89 7.50 -51.71
N VAL A 25 -0.19 7.78 -50.60
CA VAL A 25 0.18 6.77 -49.61
C VAL A 25 -1.08 6.24 -48.94
N TYR A 26 -1.52 5.05 -49.33
CA TYR A 26 -2.75 4.42 -48.82
C TYR A 26 -2.66 4.03 -47.34
N LEU A 27 -1.48 3.63 -46.87
CA LEU A 27 -1.28 3.16 -45.49
C LEU A 27 0.15 3.44 -45.02
N ALA A 28 0.28 4.21 -43.93
CA ALA A 28 1.51 4.39 -43.21
C ALA A 28 1.33 3.79 -41.80
N THR A 29 2.23 2.89 -41.39
CA THR A 29 2.20 2.27 -40.05
C THR A 29 3.53 2.51 -39.37
N TRP A 30 3.48 3.06 -38.16
CA TRP A 30 4.65 3.26 -37.31
C TRP A 30 4.61 2.30 -36.14
N TYR A 31 5.72 1.60 -35.90
CA TYR A 31 5.90 0.73 -34.74
C TYR A 31 6.79 1.43 -33.71
N LEU A 32 6.25 1.69 -32.53
CA LEU A 32 7.00 2.25 -31.40
C LEU A 32 7.26 1.14 -30.37
N VAL A 33 8.49 0.61 -30.34
CA VAL A 33 8.89 -0.37 -29.33
C VAL A 33 9.45 0.40 -28.12
N LEU A 34 8.72 0.38 -27.01
CA LEU A 34 9.08 1.08 -25.77
C LEU A 34 9.79 0.13 -24.79
N ASP A 35 10.90 0.59 -24.20
CA ASP A 35 11.60 -0.14 -23.13
C ASP A 35 10.77 -0.16 -21.84
N GLY A 36 10.26 -1.33 -21.47
CA GLY A 36 9.44 -1.58 -20.28
C GLY A 36 10.21 -1.84 -18.99
N SER A 37 11.55 -1.92 -19.02
CA SER A 37 12.39 -2.36 -17.89
C SER A 37 12.28 -1.47 -16.63
N LYS A 38 11.83 -0.22 -16.78
CA LYS A 38 11.66 0.76 -15.70
C LYS A 38 10.20 0.95 -15.24
N VAL A 39 9.26 0.17 -15.78
CA VAL A 39 7.84 0.23 -15.39
C VAL A 39 7.63 -0.50 -14.07
N GLY A 40 7.02 0.18 -13.09
CA GLY A 40 6.77 -0.33 -11.74
C GLY A 40 5.34 -0.02 -11.31
N THR A 41 4.80 -0.74 -10.34
CA THR A 41 3.38 -0.60 -9.91
C THR A 41 2.99 0.81 -9.47
N ASN A 42 3.95 1.64 -9.06
CA ASN A 42 3.75 3.05 -8.71
C ASN A 42 3.58 3.99 -9.90
N ASN A 43 4.10 3.64 -11.08
CA ASN A 43 4.09 4.49 -12.28
C ASN A 43 3.08 4.04 -13.35
N VAL A 44 2.48 2.85 -13.21
CA VAL A 44 1.46 2.34 -14.15
C VAL A 44 0.30 3.32 -14.33
N ASN A 45 -0.21 3.93 -13.25
CA ASN A 45 -1.35 4.85 -13.34
C ASN A 45 -1.00 6.14 -14.11
N SER A 46 0.21 6.67 -13.93
CA SER A 46 0.65 7.87 -14.64
C SER A 46 1.05 7.58 -16.09
N LEU A 47 1.56 6.38 -16.38
CA LEU A 47 1.85 5.94 -17.74
C LEU A 47 0.56 5.74 -18.54
N VAL A 48 -0.47 5.11 -17.96
CA VAL A 48 -1.75 4.93 -18.65
C VAL A 48 -2.49 6.26 -18.85
N SER A 49 -2.46 7.18 -17.88
CA SER A 49 -3.08 8.50 -18.08
C SER A 49 -2.37 9.32 -19.17
N ARG A 50 -1.04 9.22 -19.27
CA ARG A 50 -0.24 9.83 -20.35
C ARG A 50 -0.50 9.16 -21.69
N ALA A 51 -0.60 7.83 -21.74
CA ALA A 51 -0.92 7.10 -22.96
C ALA A 51 -2.29 7.51 -23.51
N ASN A 52 -3.31 7.58 -22.64
CA ASN A 52 -4.64 8.08 -22.99
C ASN A 52 -4.62 9.55 -23.44
N GLN A 53 -3.70 10.36 -22.92
CA GLN A 53 -3.54 11.76 -23.35
C GLN A 53 -2.91 11.86 -24.74
N VAL A 54 -1.89 11.05 -25.03
CA VAL A 54 -1.28 10.96 -26.36
C VAL A 54 -2.32 10.50 -27.37
N GLU A 55 -3.10 9.48 -27.06
CA GLU A 55 -4.18 9.00 -27.94
C GLU A 55 -5.22 10.09 -28.24
N ARG A 56 -5.63 10.86 -27.22
CA ARG A 56 -6.52 12.02 -27.43
C ARG A 56 -5.91 13.08 -28.33
N ILE A 57 -4.63 13.41 -28.15
CA ILE A 57 -3.94 14.41 -28.97
C ILE A 57 -3.80 13.89 -30.41
N THR A 58 -3.44 12.63 -30.60
CA THR A 58 -3.31 12.01 -31.92
C THR A 58 -4.65 12.02 -32.65
N ASN A 59 -5.75 11.65 -31.97
CA ASN A 59 -7.09 11.67 -32.57
C ASN A 59 -7.57 13.08 -32.94
N THR A 60 -7.10 14.12 -32.24
CA THR A 60 -7.42 15.52 -32.61
C THR A 60 -6.59 16.04 -33.79
N LEU A 61 -5.37 15.54 -33.97
CA LEU A 61 -4.46 16.00 -35.04
C LEU A 61 -4.61 15.17 -36.32
N LEU A 62 -4.94 13.88 -36.21
CA LEU A 62 -5.12 12.96 -37.33
C LEU A 62 -6.39 12.10 -37.14
N PRO A 63 -7.58 12.64 -37.47
CA PRO A 63 -8.87 11.99 -37.19
C PRO A 63 -9.13 10.66 -37.93
N GLU A 64 -8.33 10.31 -38.94
CA GLU A 64 -8.43 9.07 -39.73
C GLU A 64 -7.37 8.00 -39.33
N THR A 65 -6.57 8.24 -38.30
CA THR A 65 -5.54 7.27 -37.87
C THR A 65 -6.16 6.14 -37.04
N THR A 66 -6.08 4.91 -37.52
CA THR A 66 -6.47 3.72 -36.75
C THR A 66 -5.26 3.17 -36.00
N ASN A 67 -5.25 3.30 -34.67
CA ASN A 67 -4.25 2.63 -33.83
C ASN A 67 -4.59 1.13 -33.73
N LEU A 68 -3.94 0.32 -34.57
CA LEU A 68 -4.20 -1.13 -34.66
C LEU A 68 -3.75 -1.91 -33.41
N LEU A 69 -2.82 -1.38 -32.62
CA LEU A 69 -2.40 -1.92 -31.33
C LEU A 69 -2.15 -0.78 -30.32
N THR A 70 -3.20 -0.32 -29.63
CA THR A 70 -3.02 0.54 -28.46
C THR A 70 -2.61 -0.32 -27.27
N PRO A 71 -1.48 -0.05 -26.57
CA PRO A 71 -1.08 -0.77 -25.36
C PRO A 71 -2.11 -0.70 -24.21
N ALA A 72 -3.14 0.15 -24.35
CA ALA A 72 -4.14 0.43 -23.33
C ALA A 72 -5.02 -0.79 -22.99
N GLU A 73 -5.45 -1.59 -23.97
CA GLU A 73 -6.33 -2.75 -23.76
C GLU A 73 -5.68 -3.84 -22.88
N PRO A 74 -4.46 -4.34 -23.19
CA PRO A 74 -3.74 -5.28 -22.32
C PRO A 74 -3.40 -4.68 -20.94
N MET A 75 -3.08 -3.38 -20.88
CA MET A 75 -2.77 -2.69 -19.62
C MET A 75 -4.00 -2.55 -18.72
N GLN A 76 -5.19 -2.33 -19.26
CA GLN A 76 -6.44 -2.23 -18.49
C GLN A 76 -6.87 -3.58 -17.90
N SER A 77 -6.71 -4.67 -18.65
CA SER A 77 -6.96 -6.03 -18.15
C SER A 77 -5.96 -6.42 -17.04
N TYR A 78 -4.69 -6.02 -17.19
CA TYR A 78 -3.70 -6.19 -16.13
C TYR A 78 -3.99 -5.32 -14.89
N GLN A 79 -4.46 -4.08 -15.07
CA GLN A 79 -4.84 -3.18 -13.98
C GLN A 79 -6.01 -3.71 -13.15
N THR A 80 -7.04 -4.24 -13.81
CA THR A 80 -8.20 -4.82 -13.12
C THR A 80 -7.82 -6.06 -12.33
N ALA A 81 -7.00 -6.95 -12.89
CA ALA A 81 -6.48 -8.13 -12.18
C ALA A 81 -5.58 -7.74 -10.98
N VAL A 82 -4.63 -6.83 -11.16
CA VAL A 82 -3.74 -6.35 -10.09
C VAL A 82 -4.52 -5.60 -9.00
N GLY A 83 -5.51 -4.79 -9.37
CA GLY A 83 -6.38 -4.09 -8.43
C GLY A 83 -7.20 -5.05 -7.58
N GLN A 84 -7.80 -6.08 -8.18
CA GLN A 84 -8.54 -7.11 -7.47
C GLN A 84 -7.64 -7.90 -6.50
N LEU A 85 -6.47 -8.33 -6.95
CA LEU A 85 -5.50 -9.01 -6.10
C LEU A 85 -5.04 -8.12 -4.94
N THR A 86 -4.77 -6.85 -5.20
CA THR A 86 -4.34 -5.90 -4.16
C THR A 86 -5.43 -5.70 -3.11
N ILE A 87 -6.69 -5.54 -3.53
CA ILE A 87 -7.83 -5.41 -2.62
C ILE A 87 -8.01 -6.68 -1.78
N LEU A 88 -7.96 -7.86 -2.39
CA LEU A 88 -8.09 -9.14 -1.69
C LEU A 88 -6.97 -9.35 -0.67
N LEU A 89 -5.72 -9.11 -1.07
CA LEU A 89 -4.56 -9.24 -0.18
C LEU A 89 -4.60 -8.21 0.95
N THR A 90 -5.02 -6.98 0.68
CA THR A 90 -5.17 -5.94 1.71
C THR A 90 -6.27 -6.32 2.69
N ALA A 91 -7.41 -6.80 2.20
CA ALA A 91 -8.52 -7.26 3.03
C ALA A 91 -8.10 -8.43 3.94
N TYR A 92 -7.27 -9.35 3.44
CA TYR A 92 -6.72 -10.45 4.24
C TYR A 92 -5.73 -10.00 5.32
N ASN A 93 -5.00 -8.91 5.09
CA ASN A 93 -4.04 -8.37 6.06
C ASN A 93 -4.70 -7.64 7.24
N ILE A 94 -5.89 -7.06 7.06
CA ILE A 94 -6.63 -6.34 8.11
C ILE A 94 -6.79 -7.15 9.41
N PRO A 95 -7.32 -8.39 9.40
CA PRO A 95 -7.48 -9.18 10.62
C PRO A 95 -6.15 -9.51 11.31
N ILE A 96 -5.07 -9.66 10.54
CA ILE A 96 -3.73 -9.92 11.09
C ILE A 96 -3.22 -8.69 11.84
N ILE A 97 -3.35 -7.49 11.26
CA ILE A 97 -3.00 -6.22 11.91
C ILE A 97 -3.80 -6.07 13.22
N PHE A 98 -5.09 -6.40 13.19
CA PHE A 98 -5.92 -6.37 14.39
C PHE A 98 -5.41 -7.30 15.49
N LEU A 99 -5.09 -8.55 15.13
CA LEU A 99 -4.57 -9.53 16.08
C LEU A 99 -3.25 -9.06 16.69
N ILE A 100 -2.35 -8.48 15.88
CA ILE A 100 -1.09 -7.91 16.35
C ILE A 100 -1.34 -6.77 17.35
N LEU A 101 -2.25 -5.85 17.04
CA LEU A 101 -2.56 -4.72 17.94
C LEU A 101 -3.19 -5.18 19.26
N ALA A 102 -4.10 -6.16 19.21
CA ALA A 102 -4.67 -6.77 20.41
C ALA A 102 -3.59 -7.45 21.26
N PHE A 103 -2.65 -8.16 20.62
CA PHE A 103 -1.53 -8.79 21.29
C PHE A 103 -0.57 -7.78 21.93
N ILE A 104 -0.25 -6.69 21.23
CA ILE A 104 0.54 -5.59 21.77
C ILE A 104 -0.15 -5.01 23.00
N ALA A 105 -1.46 -4.71 22.91
CA ALA A 105 -2.22 -4.19 24.05
C ALA A 105 -2.18 -5.16 25.25
N LEU A 106 -2.28 -6.47 25.02
CA LEU A 106 -2.16 -7.47 26.08
C LEU A 106 -0.77 -7.44 26.74
N ILE A 107 0.29 -7.45 25.95
CA ILE A 107 1.67 -7.39 26.47
C ILE A 107 1.90 -6.11 27.24
N VAL A 108 1.43 -4.96 26.74
CA VAL A 108 1.57 -3.69 27.44
C VAL A 108 0.86 -3.74 28.79
N ASN A 109 -0.37 -4.24 28.86
CA ASN A 109 -1.09 -4.38 30.14
C ASN A 109 -0.30 -5.24 31.13
N LEU A 110 0.23 -6.38 30.68
CA LEU A 110 1.04 -7.26 31.50
C LEU A 110 2.33 -6.57 31.98
N ALA A 111 3.01 -5.84 31.09
CA ALA A 111 4.23 -5.10 31.41
C ALA A 111 3.97 -3.95 32.38
N VAL A 112 2.86 -3.23 32.22
CA VAL A 112 2.42 -2.17 33.14
C VAL A 112 2.16 -2.77 34.54
N ASP A 113 1.47 -3.92 34.61
CA ASP A 113 1.21 -4.59 35.89
C ASP A 113 2.50 -5.01 36.61
N GLN A 114 3.50 -5.51 35.87
CA GLN A 114 4.82 -5.83 36.43
C GLN A 114 5.57 -4.58 36.92
N ARG A 115 5.41 -3.44 36.25
CA ARG A 115 6.09 -2.18 36.56
C ARG A 115 5.36 -1.33 37.61
N ARG A 116 4.20 -1.77 38.11
CA ARG A 116 3.44 -1.01 39.13
C ARG A 116 4.27 -0.67 40.37
N ASN A 117 5.15 -1.57 40.81
CA ASN A 117 6.03 -1.30 41.95
C ASN A 117 7.02 -0.17 41.65
N GLU A 118 7.59 -0.14 40.45
CA GLU A 118 8.49 0.94 40.00
C GLU A 118 7.74 2.27 39.90
N ILE A 119 6.52 2.25 39.33
CA ILE A 119 5.65 3.43 39.25
C ILE A 119 5.30 3.94 40.65
N ALA A 120 4.98 3.06 41.60
CA ALA A 120 4.70 3.43 42.98
C ALA A 120 5.91 4.09 43.67
N VAL A 121 7.13 3.58 43.45
CA VAL A 121 8.36 4.17 43.98
C VAL A 121 8.66 5.52 43.33
N MET A 122 8.45 5.67 42.01
CA MET A 122 8.60 6.97 41.35
C MET A 122 7.58 7.99 41.88
N ARG A 123 6.33 7.57 42.09
CA ARG A 123 5.26 8.41 42.65
C ARG A 123 5.56 8.83 44.09
N SER A 124 6.11 7.94 44.93
CA SER A 124 6.46 8.28 46.32
C SER A 124 7.63 9.27 46.42
N ARG A 125 8.47 9.33 45.38
CA ARG A 125 9.54 10.34 45.21
C ARG A 125 9.07 11.64 44.57
N GLY A 126 7.75 11.82 44.38
CA GLY A 126 7.16 13.05 43.87
C GLY A 126 6.98 13.13 42.35
N ALA A 127 7.18 12.03 41.60
CA ALA A 127 6.97 12.04 40.16
C ALA A 127 5.49 12.29 39.81
N THR A 128 5.25 13.09 38.77
CA THR A 128 3.90 13.35 38.26
C THR A 128 3.45 12.20 37.34
N PRO A 129 2.13 11.93 37.20
CA PRO A 129 1.64 10.89 36.29
C PRO A 129 2.08 11.11 34.83
N TRP A 130 2.18 12.38 34.42
CA TRP A 130 2.64 12.75 33.08
C TRP A 130 4.12 12.44 32.84
N GLN A 131 4.97 12.51 33.88
CA GLN A 131 6.36 12.08 33.76
C GLN A 131 6.45 10.57 33.54
N VAL A 132 5.64 9.77 34.24
CA VAL A 132 5.59 8.30 34.05
C VAL A 132 5.12 7.94 32.65
N VAL A 133 4.07 8.60 32.15
CA VAL A 133 3.59 8.43 30.77
C VAL A 133 4.67 8.85 29.76
N GLY A 134 5.38 9.95 30.02
CA GLY A 134 6.48 10.42 29.19
C GLY A 134 7.61 9.39 29.06
N PHE A 135 8.01 8.74 30.16
CA PHE A 135 8.99 7.65 30.13
C PHE A 135 8.49 6.45 29.32
N ALA A 136 7.23 6.05 29.48
CA ALA A 136 6.65 4.94 28.73
C ALA A 136 6.56 5.24 27.22
N VAL A 137 6.24 6.47 26.83
CA VAL A 137 6.24 6.91 25.43
C VAL A 137 7.66 6.86 24.86
N LEU A 138 8.64 7.38 25.59
CA LEU A 138 10.04 7.39 25.14
C LEU A 138 10.56 5.97 24.93
N GLU A 139 10.27 5.06 25.86
CA GLU A 139 10.59 3.64 25.70
C GLU A 139 9.87 3.03 24.50
N GLY A 140 8.57 3.29 24.34
CA GLY A 140 7.78 2.83 23.21
C GLY A 140 8.35 3.30 21.86
N VAL A 141 8.80 4.55 21.79
CA VAL A 141 9.41 5.12 20.57
C VAL A 141 10.74 4.44 20.27
N LEU A 142 11.59 4.24 21.28
CA LEU A 142 12.87 3.54 21.10
C LEU A 142 12.66 2.11 20.61
N LEU A 143 11.76 1.36 21.26
CA LEU A 143 11.42 0.00 20.86
C LEU A 143 10.79 -0.03 19.46
N GLY A 144 9.92 0.93 19.15
CA GLY A 144 9.27 1.07 17.84
C GLY A 144 10.27 1.34 16.71
N LEU A 145 11.26 2.20 16.94
CA LEU A 145 12.32 2.48 15.96
C LEU A 145 13.18 1.23 15.69
N VAL A 146 13.58 0.52 16.74
CA VAL A 146 14.33 -0.74 16.61
C VAL A 146 13.49 -1.79 15.88
N ALA A 147 12.22 -1.94 16.25
CA ALA A 147 11.30 -2.88 15.59
C ALA A 147 11.09 -2.52 14.11
N TRP A 148 11.02 -1.24 13.76
CA TRP A 148 10.85 -0.81 12.37
C TRP A 148 12.10 -1.07 11.52
N ALA A 149 13.30 -0.81 12.07
CA ALA A 149 14.55 -1.12 11.41
C ALA A 149 14.69 -2.64 11.16
N LEU A 150 14.47 -3.45 12.20
CA LEU A 150 14.53 -4.91 12.10
C LEU A 150 13.43 -5.47 11.20
N GLY A 151 12.21 -4.96 11.31
CA GLY A 151 11.08 -5.36 10.48
C GLY A 151 11.32 -5.06 9.00
N THR A 152 11.93 -3.92 8.68
CA THR A 152 12.33 -3.59 7.30
C THR A 152 13.40 -4.56 6.79
N LEU A 153 14.43 -4.83 7.58
CA LEU A 153 15.49 -5.77 7.22
C LEU A 153 14.95 -7.20 6.99
N LEU A 154 14.10 -7.69 7.89
CA LEU A 154 13.46 -8.99 7.78
C LEU A 154 12.52 -9.04 6.58
N GLY A 155 11.73 -7.99 6.34
CA GLY A 155 10.83 -7.89 5.19
C GLY A 155 11.58 -7.93 3.85
N LEU A 156 12.75 -7.28 3.76
CA LEU A 156 13.62 -7.40 2.60
C LEU A 156 14.11 -8.85 2.41
N GLY A 157 14.53 -9.50 3.50
CA GLY A 157 14.95 -10.90 3.49
C GLY A 157 13.84 -11.85 3.01
N PHE A 158 12.63 -11.72 3.55
CA PHE A 158 11.46 -12.50 3.11
C PHE A 158 11.12 -12.25 1.65
N THR A 159 11.17 -10.99 1.19
CA THR A 159 10.90 -10.66 -0.21
C THR A 159 11.91 -11.31 -1.14
N GLN A 160 13.20 -11.32 -0.77
CA GLN A 160 14.25 -11.99 -1.54
C GLN A 160 14.06 -13.52 -1.58
N LEU A 161 13.69 -14.13 -0.46
CA LEU A 161 13.39 -15.56 -0.39
C LEU A 161 12.21 -15.94 -1.29
N MET A 162 11.13 -15.15 -1.25
CA MET A 162 9.96 -15.33 -2.09
C MET A 162 10.29 -15.16 -3.59
N GLY A 163 11.14 -14.19 -3.92
CA GLY A 163 11.64 -13.97 -5.28
C GLY A 163 12.44 -15.16 -5.81
N ARG A 164 13.32 -15.75 -4.99
CA ARG A 164 14.07 -16.96 -5.35
C ARG A 164 13.16 -18.16 -5.57
N ALA A 165 12.14 -18.35 -4.74
CA ALA A 165 11.18 -19.44 -4.89
C ALA A 165 10.39 -19.35 -6.20
N ARG A 166 10.00 -18.14 -6.64
CA ARG A 166 9.35 -17.95 -7.95
C ARG A 166 10.29 -18.21 -9.12
N SER A 167 11.53 -17.74 -9.04
CA SER A 167 12.56 -17.98 -10.06
C SER A 167 12.83 -19.47 -10.28
N PHE A 168 12.67 -20.30 -9.23
CA PHE A 168 12.78 -21.76 -9.34
C PHE A 168 11.60 -22.44 -10.07
N MET A 169 10.40 -21.84 -10.06
CA MET A 169 9.20 -22.42 -10.66
C MET A 169 8.92 -21.94 -12.09
N ASP A 170 9.52 -20.83 -12.51
CA ASP A 170 9.33 -20.25 -13.85
C ASP A 170 10.68 -19.80 -14.43
N PHE A 171 11.30 -20.69 -15.23
CA PHE A 171 12.59 -20.45 -15.87
C PHE A 171 12.53 -19.50 -17.07
N SER A 172 11.32 -19.06 -17.47
CA SER A 172 11.10 -18.18 -18.63
C SER A 172 10.93 -16.71 -18.27
N ALA A 173 10.65 -16.41 -17.00
CA ALA A 173 10.52 -15.05 -16.50
C ALA A 173 11.89 -14.46 -16.18
N ASP A 174 12.20 -13.29 -16.74
CA ASP A 174 13.35 -12.47 -16.35
C ASP A 174 13.10 -11.92 -14.93
N THR A 175 13.32 -12.78 -13.91
CA THR A 175 12.92 -12.52 -12.53
C THR A 175 13.93 -11.67 -11.78
N GLY A 176 14.21 -10.48 -12.29
CA GLY A 176 14.76 -9.39 -11.48
C GLY A 176 13.67 -8.83 -10.57
N LEU A 177 13.17 -9.59 -9.59
CA LEU A 177 12.22 -9.05 -8.61
C LEU A 177 12.95 -7.93 -7.86
N ARG A 178 12.68 -6.70 -8.28
CA ARG A 178 13.43 -5.53 -7.84
C ARG A 178 12.98 -5.19 -6.42
N VAL A 179 13.66 -5.79 -5.46
CA VAL A 179 13.44 -5.56 -4.03
C VAL A 179 13.94 -4.17 -3.71
N ALA A 180 13.05 -3.18 -3.84
CA ALA A 180 13.31 -1.81 -3.47
C ALA A 180 12.49 -1.46 -2.24
N ILE A 181 13.11 -0.71 -1.32
CA ILE A 181 12.37 -0.05 -0.24
C ILE A 181 11.50 1.01 -0.91
N ASN A 182 10.19 0.76 -0.94
CA ASN A 182 9.22 1.69 -1.50
C ASN A 182 8.75 2.67 -0.40
N ASP A 183 8.47 3.91 -0.77
CA ASP A 183 7.94 4.94 0.15
C ASP A 183 6.67 4.47 0.87
N ALA A 184 5.85 3.67 0.20
CA ALA A 184 4.66 3.06 0.79
C ALA A 184 4.99 2.14 1.98
N GLY A 185 6.08 1.37 1.91
CA GLY A 185 6.52 0.49 2.99
C GLY A 185 7.04 1.27 4.19
N LEU A 186 7.80 2.34 3.95
CA LEU A 186 8.26 3.25 5.00
C LEU A 186 7.07 3.93 5.70
N ARG A 187 6.09 4.45 4.94
CA ARG A 187 4.87 5.05 5.51
C ARG A 187 4.05 4.05 6.31
N ALA A 188 3.92 2.82 5.81
CA ALA A 188 3.20 1.76 6.52
C ALA A 188 3.88 1.41 7.86
N GLY A 189 5.21 1.34 7.89
CA GLY A 189 5.96 1.14 9.14
C GLY A 189 5.77 2.29 10.13
N ALA A 190 5.81 3.54 9.67
CA ALA A 190 5.54 4.70 10.51
C ALA A 190 4.11 4.68 11.10
N ILE A 191 3.11 4.32 10.29
CA ILE A 191 1.72 4.17 10.75
C ILE A 191 1.63 3.03 11.79
N ALA A 192 2.32 1.91 11.58
CA ALA A 192 2.33 0.78 12.51
C ALA A 192 2.93 1.18 13.87
N ILE A 193 4.04 1.91 13.89
CA ILE A 193 4.63 2.44 15.13
C ILE A 193 3.65 3.39 15.82
N ALA A 194 3.03 4.32 15.07
CA ALA A 194 2.06 5.25 15.65
C ALA A 194 0.87 4.52 16.29
N LEU A 195 0.33 3.49 15.63
CA LEU A 195 -0.76 2.67 16.17
C LEU A 195 -0.32 1.87 17.41
N ALA A 196 0.88 1.29 17.40
CA ALA A 196 1.43 0.57 18.55
C ALA A 196 1.64 1.50 19.76
N LEU A 197 2.18 2.71 19.53
CA LEU A 197 2.32 3.74 20.56
C LEU A 197 0.96 4.15 21.13
N LEU A 198 -0.05 4.38 20.29
CA LEU A 198 -1.40 4.68 20.74
C LEU A 198 -1.97 3.54 21.59
N ALA A 199 -1.80 2.29 21.15
CA ALA A 199 -2.22 1.11 21.90
C ALA A 199 -1.49 0.96 23.25
N GLN A 200 -0.25 1.43 23.35
CA GLN A 200 0.54 1.41 24.58
C GLN A 200 0.19 2.55 25.55
N VAL A 201 -0.02 3.75 25.02
CA VAL A 201 -0.26 4.96 25.81
C VAL A 201 -1.59 4.89 26.55
N LEU A 202 -2.65 4.39 25.89
CA LEU A 202 -3.98 4.28 26.47
C LEU A 202 -4.02 3.53 27.83
N PRO A 203 -3.53 2.28 27.94
CA PRO A 203 -3.51 1.57 29.22
C PRO A 203 -2.55 2.20 30.23
N THR A 204 -1.43 2.77 29.77
CA THR A 204 -0.46 3.44 30.64
C THR A 204 -1.05 4.67 31.33
N ILE A 205 -1.83 5.49 30.61
CA ILE A 205 -2.52 6.65 31.19
C ILE A 205 -3.53 6.18 32.24
N SER A 206 -4.34 5.16 31.95
CA SER A 206 -5.29 4.61 32.92
C SER A 206 -4.59 4.14 34.19
N ALA A 207 -3.52 3.35 34.06
CA ALA A 207 -2.76 2.82 35.19
C ALA A 207 -2.03 3.92 35.99
N SER A 208 -1.61 5.02 35.34
CA SER A 208 -0.97 6.16 36.02
C SER A 208 -1.93 7.00 36.86
N ARG A 209 -3.24 6.96 36.54
CA ARG A 209 -4.31 7.70 37.22
C ARG A 209 -4.92 6.92 38.38
N ASP A 210 -4.94 5.60 38.30
CA ASP A 210 -5.49 4.74 39.35
C ASP A 210 -4.56 4.66 40.56
N THR A 211 -4.96 5.28 41.67
CA THR A 211 -4.31 5.12 42.98
C THR A 211 -4.42 3.66 43.46
N ILE A 212 -3.37 3.18 44.16
CA ILE A 212 -3.20 1.80 44.66
C ILE A 212 -4.45 1.23 45.36
N ILE A 213 -5.29 2.09 45.94
CA ILE A 213 -6.46 1.73 46.77
C ILE A 213 -7.66 1.30 45.90
N THR A 214 -7.87 1.90 44.72
CA THR A 214 -9.02 1.60 43.84
C THR A 214 -8.88 0.23 43.16
N TYR A 215 -7.65 -0.20 42.87
CA TYR A 215 -7.35 -1.50 42.25
C TYR A 215 -7.63 -2.68 43.20
N LYS A 216 -7.26 -2.56 44.48
CA LYS A 216 -7.55 -3.61 45.49
C LYS A 216 -9.05 -3.79 45.75
N GLN A 217 -9.86 -2.74 45.59
CA GLN A 217 -11.32 -2.84 45.62
C GLN A 217 -11.94 -3.36 44.31
N ALA A 218 -11.33 -3.08 43.16
CA ALA A 218 -11.76 -3.61 41.85
C ALA A 218 -11.39 -5.09 41.62
N GLN A 219 -10.38 -5.61 42.32
CA GLN A 219 -10.05 -7.05 42.27
C GLN A 219 -11.01 -7.90 43.11
N ALA A 220 -11.70 -7.29 44.10
CA ALA A 220 -12.68 -7.95 44.96
C ALA A 220 -14.12 -7.92 44.40
N ARG A 221 -14.41 -7.05 43.43
CA ARG A 221 -15.68 -7.02 42.67
C ARG A 221 -15.35 -7.21 41.20
N SER A 222 -15.70 -8.38 40.65
CA SER A 222 -15.59 -8.73 39.23
C SER A 222 -15.66 -7.50 38.31
N ALA A 223 -14.48 -7.05 37.87
CA ALA A 223 -14.34 -5.84 37.09
C ALA A 223 -15.22 -5.96 35.83
N GLY A 224 -16.19 -5.04 35.70
CA GLY A 224 -16.95 -4.90 34.48
C GLY A 224 -16.01 -4.69 33.30
N LYS A 225 -16.31 -5.34 32.17
CA LYS A 225 -15.49 -5.30 30.95
C LYS A 225 -15.04 -3.87 30.64
N PRO A 226 -13.74 -3.63 30.43
CA PRO A 226 -13.24 -2.29 30.25
C PRO A 226 -13.84 -1.59 29.02
N TRP A 227 -14.23 -0.33 29.17
CA TRP A 227 -14.93 0.44 28.14
C TRP A 227 -14.15 0.60 26.82
N TYR A 228 -12.81 0.55 26.87
CA TYR A 228 -11.92 0.58 25.70
C TYR A 228 -12.07 -0.66 24.78
N GLN A 229 -12.57 -1.80 25.30
CA GLN A 229 -12.90 -2.98 24.49
C GLN A 229 -14.10 -2.72 23.55
N ARG A 230 -15.01 -1.82 23.91
CA ARG A 230 -16.17 -1.44 23.08
C ARG A 230 -15.82 -0.36 22.04
N VAL A 231 -15.05 0.65 22.44
CA VAL A 231 -14.64 1.74 21.53
C VAL A 231 -13.76 1.24 20.39
N TRP A 232 -12.93 0.22 20.64
CA TRP A 232 -12.14 -0.42 19.58
C TRP A 232 -13.00 -1.16 18.56
N LEU A 233 -14.10 -1.81 18.98
CA LEU A 233 -15.00 -2.50 18.05
C LEU A 233 -15.74 -1.52 17.14
N ASP A 234 -16.22 -0.39 17.68
CA ASP A 234 -16.96 0.61 16.90
C ASP A 234 -16.06 1.36 15.91
N LEU A 235 -14.83 1.72 16.32
CA LEU A 235 -13.84 2.33 15.42
C LEU A 235 -13.36 1.33 14.36
N LEU A 236 -13.23 0.05 14.72
CA LEU A 236 -12.84 -1.04 13.84
C LEU A 236 -13.92 -1.36 12.80
N LEU A 237 -15.20 -1.25 13.15
CA LEU A 237 -16.30 -1.41 12.20
C LEU A 237 -16.33 -0.26 11.18
N LEU A 238 -15.89 0.93 11.58
CA LEU A 238 -15.89 2.12 10.72
C LEU A 238 -14.89 2.01 9.55
N ILE A 239 -13.73 1.38 9.74
CA ILE A 239 -12.68 1.25 8.71
C ILE A 239 -13.14 0.44 7.48
N PRO A 240 -13.65 -0.80 7.59
CA PRO A 240 -14.16 -1.55 6.45
C PRO A 240 -15.42 -0.90 5.86
N THR A 241 -16.22 -0.19 6.66
CA THR A 241 -17.40 0.53 6.14
C THR A 241 -16.99 1.73 5.27
N VAL A 242 -15.99 2.52 5.70
CA VAL A 242 -15.43 3.64 4.92
C VAL A 242 -14.69 3.12 3.68
N TYR A 243 -13.97 2.00 3.79
CA TYR A 243 -13.31 1.37 2.65
C TYR A 243 -14.31 0.80 1.63
N GLY A 244 -15.37 0.13 2.10
CA GLY A 244 -16.48 -0.32 1.27
C GLY A 244 -17.17 0.83 0.55
N PHE A 245 -17.41 1.94 1.27
CA PHE A 245 -18.03 3.15 0.70
C PHE A 245 -17.16 3.78 -0.39
N THR A 246 -15.86 3.95 -0.16
CA THR A 246 -14.94 4.53 -1.16
C THR A 246 -14.75 3.62 -2.38
N CYS A 247 -14.71 2.29 -2.18
CA CYS A 247 -14.68 1.31 -3.27
C CYS A 247 -15.97 1.32 -4.11
N CYS A 248 -17.14 1.41 -3.45
CA CYS A 248 -18.43 1.47 -4.13
C CYS A 248 -18.61 2.80 -4.89
N ASN A 249 -18.17 3.91 -4.29
CA ASN A 249 -18.25 5.23 -4.91
C ASN A 249 -17.36 5.35 -6.15
N ASN A 250 -16.15 4.77 -6.13
CA ASN A 250 -15.27 4.71 -7.32
C ASN A 250 -15.86 3.86 -8.45
N LYS A 251 -16.65 2.82 -8.15
CA LYS A 251 -17.37 2.02 -9.17
C LYS A 251 -18.63 2.71 -9.68
N ALA A 252 -19.31 3.52 -8.85
CA ALA A 252 -20.51 4.26 -9.24
C ALA A 252 -20.21 5.34 -10.30
N HIS A 253 -19.02 5.94 -10.26
CA HIS A 253 -18.62 6.98 -11.21
C HIS A 253 -18.27 6.46 -12.62
N SER A 254 -18.11 5.14 -12.78
CA SER A 254 -17.75 4.47 -14.06
C SER A 254 -18.93 3.79 -14.79
N LEU A 255 -20.16 3.92 -14.28
CA LEU A 255 -21.35 3.39 -14.96
C LEU A 255 -21.93 4.44 -15.92
N PRO A 256 -21.90 4.23 -17.24
CA PRO A 256 -22.65 5.08 -18.17
C PRO A 256 -24.14 4.90 -17.87
N LEU A 257 -24.82 6.04 -17.64
CA LEU A 257 -26.27 6.10 -17.50
C LEU A 257 -26.92 5.57 -18.79
N VAL A 258 -27.24 4.28 -18.81
CA VAL A 258 -28.19 3.72 -19.79
C VAL A 258 -29.55 4.29 -19.44
N LYS A 259 -29.89 5.37 -20.15
CA LYS A 259 -31.20 5.99 -20.17
C LYS A 259 -32.18 4.99 -20.79
N SER A 260 -33.02 4.39 -19.95
CA SER A 260 -34.14 3.56 -20.39
C SER A 260 -35.08 4.37 -21.27
N ARG A 261 -35.35 3.87 -22.48
CA ARG A 261 -36.54 4.18 -23.26
C ARG A 261 -37.41 2.94 -23.31
#